data_AF-A0A7K4I7W5-F1
#
_entry.id   AF-A0A7K4I7W5-F1
#
_cell.length_a   1.000
_cell.length_b   1.000
_cell.length_c   1.000
_cell.angle_alpha   90.00
_cell.angle_beta   90.00
_cell.angle_gamma   90.00
#
_symmetry.space_group_name_H-M   'P 1'
#
loop_
_entity.id
_entity.type
_entity.pdbx_description
1 polymer ?
#
loop_
_entity_poly.entity_id
_entity_poly.type
_entity_poly.pdbx_seq_one_letter_code
_entity_poly.pdbx_strand_id
1 'polypeptide(L)'
;MPLKSKLKMEDAGIFAAAAFYTVVGIISFAVLAVVDFRLVHIGIIGILSLITAYGLFMKRSWSIWLIVMLFFIATTFSVYTLYYFGLQDLIFGLSMLAYLVLTWFFTAYTAAKRTMLKS
;
A
#
# COMPACT_ATOMS: atom_id res chain seq x y z
N MET A 1 -14.34 -28.53 -2.66
CA MET A 1 -13.47 -27.85 -1.67
C MET A 1 -14.28 -26.79 -0.95
N PRO A 2 -14.28 -26.75 0.39
CA PRO A 2 -15.37 -26.17 1.16
C PRO A 2 -15.26 -24.64 1.20
N LEU A 3 -16.37 -23.95 0.92
CA LEU A 3 -16.54 -22.49 0.97
C LEU A 3 -15.99 -21.84 2.25
N LYS A 4 -15.94 -22.59 3.35
CA LYS A 4 -15.37 -22.16 4.65
C LYS A 4 -13.88 -21.79 4.57
N SER A 5 -13.11 -22.46 3.71
CA SER A 5 -11.68 -22.17 3.53
C SER A 5 -11.46 -20.92 2.69
N LYS A 6 -12.32 -20.69 1.67
CA LYS A 6 -12.31 -19.47 0.85
C LYS A 6 -12.58 -18.23 1.72
N LEU A 7 -13.61 -18.26 2.58
CA LEU A 7 -13.91 -17.15 3.50
C LEU A 7 -12.79 -16.85 4.50
N LYS A 8 -12.12 -17.89 5.03
CA LYS A 8 -11.06 -17.71 6.03
C LYS A 8 -9.76 -17.15 5.42
N MET A 9 -9.40 -17.59 4.21
CA MET A 9 -8.29 -16.99 3.45
C MET A 9 -8.66 -15.59 2.93
N GLU A 10 -9.95 -15.32 2.74
CA GLU A 10 -10.45 -14.05 2.25
C GLU A 10 -10.38 -12.93 3.28
N ASP A 11 -10.79 -13.19 4.51
CA ASP A 11 -10.62 -12.24 5.62
C ASP A 11 -9.13 -12.02 5.94
N ALA A 12 -8.31 -13.08 5.86
CA ALA A 12 -6.87 -12.98 6.06
C ALA A 12 -6.16 -12.08 5.04
N GLY A 13 -6.55 -12.12 3.77
CA GLY A 13 -5.91 -11.27 2.75
C GLY A 13 -6.35 -9.80 2.80
N ILE A 14 -7.61 -9.52 3.18
CA ILE A 14 -8.05 -8.14 3.45
C ILE A 14 -7.32 -7.61 4.69
N PHE A 15 -7.17 -8.44 5.72
CA PHE A 15 -6.42 -8.08 6.92
C PHE A 15 -4.94 -7.83 6.63
N ALA A 16 -4.30 -8.67 5.81
CA ALA A 16 -2.91 -8.48 5.37
C ALA A 16 -2.72 -7.17 4.58
N ALA A 17 -3.66 -6.83 3.70
CA ALA A 17 -3.63 -5.57 2.96
C ALA A 17 -3.81 -4.36 3.89
N ALA A 18 -4.73 -4.43 4.85
CA ALA A 18 -4.91 -3.38 5.86
C ALA A 18 -3.65 -3.20 6.72
N ALA A 19 -3.02 -4.30 7.15
CA ALA A 19 -1.75 -4.26 7.87
C ALA A 19 -0.63 -3.63 7.03
N PHE A 20 -0.53 -3.99 5.75
CA PHE A 20 0.43 -3.38 4.82
C PHE A 20 0.24 -1.87 4.71
N TYR A 21 -0.97 -1.40 4.41
CA TYR A 21 -1.26 0.03 4.32
C TYR A 21 -1.05 0.78 5.64
N THR A 22 -1.26 0.11 6.78
CA THR A 22 -0.98 0.69 8.11
C THR A 22 0.52 0.87 8.31
N VAL A 23 1.32 -0.16 8.04
CA VAL A 23 2.79 -0.11 8.14
C VAL A 23 3.36 0.96 7.22
N VAL A 24 2.89 1.02 5.97
CA VAL A 24 3.30 2.06 5.00
C VAL A 24 2.93 3.45 5.49
N GLY A 25 1.75 3.63 6.09
CA GLY A 25 1.34 4.88 6.70
C GLY A 25 2.29 5.32 7.82
N ILE A 26 2.62 4.41 8.73
CA ILE A 26 3.54 4.67 9.85
C ILE A 26 4.94 5.01 9.34
N ILE A 27 5.46 4.25 8.38
CA ILE A 27 6.78 4.52 7.77
C ILE A 27 6.79 5.88 7.09
N SER A 28 5.71 6.27 6.39
CA SER A 28 5.61 7.57 5.73
C SER A 28 5.66 8.72 6.75
N PHE A 29 4.99 8.56 7.90
CA PHE A 29 5.08 9.53 9.00
C PHE A 29 6.46 9.56 9.66
N ALA A 30 7.11 8.40 9.83
CA ALA A 30 8.46 8.34 10.38
C ALA A 30 9.48 9.01 9.45
N VAL A 31 9.38 8.80 8.14
CA VAL A 31 10.22 9.48 7.13
C VAL A 31 10.01 10.99 7.18
N LEU A 32 8.75 11.45 7.31
CA LEU A 32 8.44 12.87 7.45
C LEU A 32 9.09 13.49 8.70
N ALA A 33 9.14 12.75 9.81
CA ALA A 33 9.71 13.20 11.07
C ALA A 33 11.25 13.16 11.10
N VAL A 34 11.87 12.22 10.36
CA VAL A 34 13.33 11.96 10.42
C VAL A 34 14.10 12.64 9.29
N VAL A 35 13.56 12.70 8.08
CA VAL A 35 14.28 13.23 6.91
C VAL A 35 14.09 14.74 6.83
N ASP A 36 12.87 15.21 6.58
CA ASP A 36 12.57 16.64 6.46
C ASP A 36 11.05 16.89 6.45
N PHE A 37 10.58 17.87 7.23
CA PHE A 37 9.17 18.29 7.22
C PHE A 37 8.71 18.90 5.89
N ARG A 38 9.66 19.27 5.00
CA ARG A 38 9.35 19.76 3.64
C ARG A 38 8.76 18.68 2.74
N LEU A 39 8.89 17.40 3.07
CA LEU A 39 8.31 16.28 2.32
C LEU A 39 6.82 16.10 2.64
N VAL A 40 6.04 17.18 2.69
CA VAL A 40 4.60 17.19 3.01
C VAL A 40 3.81 16.20 2.14
N HIS A 41 4.25 15.99 0.91
CA HIS A 41 3.69 15.01 -0.01
C HIS A 41 3.77 13.57 0.54
N ILE A 42 4.83 13.19 1.25
CA ILE A 42 4.96 11.89 1.92
C ILE A 42 3.97 11.77 3.09
N GLY A 43 3.75 12.86 3.84
CA GLY A 43 2.73 12.89 4.90
C GLY A 43 1.31 12.66 4.37
N ILE A 44 0.96 13.28 3.24
CA ILE A 44 -0.34 13.09 2.58
C ILE A 44 -0.51 11.63 2.14
N ILE A 45 0.54 11.00 1.59
CA ILE A 45 0.53 9.58 1.22
C ILE A 45 0.30 8.71 2.46
N GLY A 46 0.95 9.03 3.59
CA GLY A 46 0.75 8.33 4.85
C GLY A 46 -0.69 8.39 5.36
N ILE A 47 -1.31 9.56 5.32
CA ILE A 47 -2.72 9.75 5.69
C ILE A 47 -3.64 8.96 4.75
N LEU A 48 -3.44 9.04 3.43
CA LEU A 48 -4.22 8.25 2.48
C LEU A 48 -4.06 6.75 2.73
N SER A 49 -2.86 6.29 3.09
CA SER A 49 -2.57 4.89 3.40
C SER A 49 -3.36 4.43 4.63
N LEU A 50 -3.39 5.23 5.70
CA LEU A 50 -4.21 4.97 6.89
C LEU A 50 -5.71 4.96 6.61
N ILE A 51 -6.21 5.93 5.82
CA ILE A 51 -7.61 5.96 5.37
C ILE A 51 -7.94 4.70 4.56
N THR A 52 -7.01 4.25 3.72
CA THR A 52 -7.17 3.04 2.92
C THR A 52 -7.25 1.80 3.81
N ALA A 53 -6.36 1.68 4.80
CA ALA A 53 -6.40 0.59 5.77
C ALA A 53 -7.72 0.55 6.53
N TYR A 54 -8.20 1.71 7.01
CA TYR A 54 -9.48 1.83 7.68
C TYR A 54 -10.65 1.43 6.78
N GLY A 55 -10.69 1.92 5.55
CA GLY A 55 -11.79 1.59 4.64
C GLY A 55 -11.75 0.13 4.17
N LEU A 56 -10.57 -0.51 4.11
CA LEU A 56 -10.44 -1.94 3.88
C LEU A 56 -11.01 -2.75 5.05
N PHE A 57 -10.73 -2.30 6.28
CA PHE A 57 -11.27 -2.89 7.51
C PHE A 57 -12.80 -2.79 7.55
N MET A 58 -13.34 -1.65 7.13
CA MET A 58 -14.79 -1.43 7.02
C MET A 58 -15.42 -2.06 5.76
N LYS A 59 -14.65 -2.83 4.96
CA LYS A 59 -15.06 -3.43 3.67
C LYS A 59 -15.80 -2.45 2.74
N ARG A 60 -15.35 -1.18 2.72
CA ARG A 60 -16.01 -0.11 1.96
C ARG A 60 -15.51 -0.08 0.52
N SER A 61 -16.42 -0.03 -0.43
CA SER A 61 -16.10 -0.06 -1.88
C SER A 61 -15.22 1.12 -2.34
N TRP A 62 -15.26 2.24 -1.62
CA TRP A 62 -14.46 3.45 -1.91
C TRP A 62 -12.95 3.24 -1.66
N SER A 63 -12.56 2.26 -0.85
CA SER A 63 -11.15 1.96 -0.61
C SER A 63 -10.42 1.50 -1.86
N ILE A 64 -11.12 0.87 -2.82
CA ILE A 64 -10.51 0.45 -4.08
C ILE A 64 -9.98 1.67 -4.84
N TRP A 65 -10.72 2.79 -4.79
CA TRP A 65 -10.31 4.02 -5.47
C TRP A 65 -9.03 4.60 -4.86
N LEU A 66 -8.93 4.57 -3.52
CA LEU A 66 -7.73 4.98 -2.81
C LEU A 66 -6.54 4.06 -3.07
N ILE A 67 -6.75 2.75 -3.14
CA ILE A 67 -5.73 1.75 -3.48
C ILE A 67 -5.14 2.02 -4.86
N VAL A 68 -6.00 2.29 -5.86
CA VAL A 68 -5.56 2.59 -7.23
C VAL A 68 -4.79 3.92 -7.25
N MET A 69 -5.26 4.95 -6.54
CA MET A 69 -4.55 6.22 -6.45
C MET A 69 -3.18 6.06 -5.78
N LEU A 70 -3.11 5.35 -4.65
CA LEU A 70 -1.86 5.05 -3.95
C LEU A 70 -0.91 4.22 -4.80
N PHE A 71 -1.41 3.31 -5.63
CA PHE A 71 -0.60 2.52 -6.54
C PHE A 71 0.18 3.38 -7.54
N PHE A 72 -0.49 4.36 -8.17
CA PHE A 72 0.17 5.28 -9.11
C PHE A 72 1.22 6.15 -8.41
N ILE A 73 0.90 6.64 -7.21
CA ILE A 73 1.81 7.48 -6.43
C ILE A 73 3.04 6.67 -5.99
N ALA A 74 2.83 5.49 -5.39
CA ALA A 74 3.88 4.59 -4.93
C ALA A 74 4.77 4.10 -6.08
N THR A 75 4.20 3.82 -7.26
CA THR A 75 4.96 3.43 -8.45
C THR A 75 5.84 4.57 -8.94
N THR A 76 5.28 5.77 -9.12
CA THR A 76 6.05 6.94 -9.54
C THR A 76 7.17 7.26 -8.54
N PHE A 77 6.85 7.23 -7.25
CA PHE A 77 7.81 7.49 -6.18
C PHE A 77 8.93 6.45 -6.13
N SER A 78 8.59 5.16 -6.23
CA SER A 78 9.58 4.07 -6.22
C SER A 78 10.50 4.14 -7.43
N VAL A 79 9.95 4.35 -8.63
CA VAL A 79 10.73 4.46 -9.87
C VAL A 79 11.65 5.67 -9.81
N TYR A 80 11.15 6.83 -9.37
CA TYR A 80 11.97 8.03 -9.21
C TYR A 80 13.11 7.82 -8.20
N THR A 81 12.80 7.20 -7.06
CA THR A 81 13.78 6.93 -6.00
C THR A 81 14.83 5.89 -6.46
N LEU A 82 14.42 4.83 -7.15
CA LEU A 82 15.33 3.84 -7.75
C LEU A 82 16.23 4.46 -8.82
N TYR A 83 15.71 5.38 -9.63
CA TYR A 83 16.50 6.07 -10.64
C TYR A 83 17.57 6.97 -10.01
N TYR A 84 17.23 7.68 -8.93
CA TYR A 84 18.12 8.67 -8.31
C TYR A 84 19.11 8.05 -7.30
N PHE A 85 18.65 7.09 -6.48
CA PHE A 85 19.41 6.51 -5.37
C PHE A 85 19.76 5.03 -5.57
N GLY A 86 19.14 4.33 -6.53
CA GLY A 86 19.26 2.88 -6.69
C GLY A 86 20.66 2.38 -7.05
N LEU A 87 21.56 3.27 -7.49
CA LEU A 87 22.98 2.96 -7.75
C LEU A 87 23.89 3.25 -6.56
N GLN A 88 23.42 4.00 -5.56
CA GLN A 88 24.26 4.48 -4.47
C GLN A 88 24.19 3.55 -3.23
N ASP A 89 23.00 3.06 -2.90
CA ASP A 89 22.78 2.16 -1.77
C ASP A 89 21.94 0.95 -2.18
N LEU A 90 22.62 -0.19 -2.34
CA LEU A 90 22.00 -1.45 -2.77
C LEU A 90 20.86 -1.90 -1.84
N ILE A 91 21.00 -1.67 -0.52
CA ILE A 91 20.00 -2.02 0.49
C ILE A 91 18.74 -1.15 0.34
N PHE A 92 18.91 0.14 0.08
CA PHE A 92 17.79 1.07 -0.09
C PHE A 92 17.08 0.87 -1.44
N GLY A 93 17.83 0.56 -2.50
CA GLY A 93 17.26 0.13 -3.78
C GLY A 93 16.46 -1.17 -3.66
N LEU A 94 16.98 -2.15 -2.92
CA LEU A 94 16.31 -3.43 -2.71
C LEU A 94 15.01 -3.29 -1.89
N SER A 95 15.01 -2.42 -0.87
CA SER A 95 13.79 -2.13 -0.09
C SER A 95 12.73 -1.43 -0.94
N MET A 96 13.12 -0.52 -1.84
CA MET A 96 12.20 0.13 -2.78
C MET A 96 11.67 -0.83 -3.84
N LEU A 97 12.49 -1.78 -4.33
CA LEU A 97 12.01 -2.85 -5.20
C LEU A 97 11.01 -3.76 -4.47
N ALA A 98 11.31 -4.15 -3.24
CA ALA A 98 10.39 -4.94 -2.43
C ALA A 98 9.07 -4.20 -2.20
N TYR A 99 9.13 -2.90 -1.92
CA TYR A 99 7.95 -2.03 -1.78
C TYR A 99 7.14 -1.99 -3.08
N LEU A 100 7.77 -1.77 -4.24
CA LEU A 100 7.12 -1.76 -5.55
C LEU A 100 6.38 -3.08 -5.82
N VAL A 101 7.05 -4.22 -5.59
CA VAL A 101 6.47 -5.56 -5.81
C VAL A 101 5.29 -5.80 -4.86
N LEU A 102 5.43 -5.45 -3.57
CA LEU A 102 4.33 -5.58 -2.61
C LEU A 102 3.14 -4.72 -2.99
N THR A 103 3.37 -3.47 -3.39
CA THR A 103 2.30 -2.57 -3.84
C THR A 103 1.58 -3.13 -5.06
N TRP A 104 2.30 -3.65 -6.05
CA TRP A 104 1.71 -4.35 -7.19
C TRP A 104 0.90 -5.57 -6.78
N PHE A 105 1.44 -6.40 -5.89
CA PHE A 105 0.76 -7.59 -5.41
C PHE A 105 -0.54 -7.25 -4.68
N PHE A 106 -0.50 -6.28 -3.76
CA PHE A 106 -1.68 -5.86 -3.00
C PHE A 106 -2.73 -5.19 -3.86
N THR A 107 -2.34 -4.34 -4.81
CA THR A 107 -3.27 -3.72 -5.77
C THR A 107 -3.90 -4.76 -6.69
N ALA A 108 -3.12 -5.71 -7.23
CA ALA A 108 -3.65 -6.79 -8.05
C ALA A 108 -4.60 -7.69 -7.24
N TYR A 109 -4.25 -8.02 -5.99
CA TYR A 109 -5.08 -8.84 -5.11
C TYR A 109 -6.42 -8.17 -4.78
N THR A 110 -6.41 -6.88 -4.45
CA THR A 110 -7.65 -6.13 -4.17
C THR A 110 -8.46 -5.85 -5.43
N ALA A 111 -7.80 -5.59 -6.57
CA ALA A 111 -8.48 -5.42 -7.87
C ALA A 111 -9.16 -6.71 -8.34
N ALA A 112 -8.54 -7.88 -8.15
CA ALA A 112 -9.14 -9.18 -8.46
C ALA A 112 -10.38 -9.47 -7.59
N LYS A 113 -10.41 -8.93 -6.37
CA LYS A 113 -11.55 -9.04 -5.43
C LYS A 113 -12.59 -7.92 -5.51
N ARG A 114 -12.44 -6.97 -6.45
CA ARG A 114 -13.33 -5.80 -6.60
C ARG A 114 -14.81 -6.14 -6.85
N THR A 115 -15.10 -7.29 -7.44
CA THR A 115 -16.48 -7.73 -7.75
C THR A 115 -17.29 -8.08 -6.50
N MET A 116 -16.63 -8.31 -5.35
CA MET A 116 -17.29 -8.66 -4.08
C MET A 116 -17.54 -7.45 -3.16
N LEU A 117 -16.86 -6.31 -3.33
CA LEU A 117 -17.10 -5.09 -2.52
C LEU A 117 -18.31 -4.27 -3.00
N LYS A 118 -18.99 -4.73 -4.04
CA LYS A 118 -20.16 -4.11 -4.66
C LYS A 118 -21.46 -4.90 -4.40
N SER A 119 -21.37 -6.04 -3.71
CA SER A 119 -22.50 -6.87 -3.28
C SER A 119 -22.84 -6.61 -1.82
#